data_AF-A0A519CCD3-F1
#
_entry.id   AF-A0A519CCD3-F1
#
_cell.length_a   1.000
_cell.length_b   1.000
_cell.length_c   1.000
_cell.angle_alpha   90.00
_cell.angle_beta   90.00
_cell.angle_gamma   90.00
#
_symmetry.space_group_name_H-M   'P 1'
#
loop_
_entity.id
_entity.type
_entity.pdbx_description
1 polymer ?
#
loop_
_entity_poly.entity_id
_entity_poly.type
_entity_poly.pdbx_seq_one_letter_code
_entity_poly.pdbx_strand_id
1 'polypeptide(L)'
;RILRKKTDLGTDIGINLDSGIKLQHGDIIGNSETKIIVEQIPEKVISIKLKKNSQNLAILLGHIIGNRHRPIGFEDEKILFPIQADSELEVFERLFKEIIGDIELNIEEKIFLPHTSADVHEH
;
A
#
# COMPACT_ATOMS: atom_id res chain seq x y z
N ARG A 1 14.48 -16.00 1.68
CA ARG A 1 13.55 -15.85 0.50
C ARG A 1 14.39 -15.63 -0.75
N ILE A 2 14.08 -16.31 -1.86
CA ILE A 2 14.82 -16.15 -3.13
C ILE A 2 13.95 -15.37 -4.12
N LEU A 3 14.52 -14.32 -4.72
CA LEU A 3 13.92 -13.52 -5.78
C LEU A 3 14.83 -13.57 -7.01
N ARG A 4 14.26 -13.58 -8.22
CA ARG A 4 15.01 -13.41 -9.46
C ARG A 4 14.29 -12.43 -10.35
N LYS A 5 14.99 -11.39 -10.81
CA LYS A 5 14.40 -10.33 -11.63
C LYS A 5 15.45 -9.74 -12.56
N LYS A 6 15.00 -9.19 -13.67
CA LYS A 6 15.82 -8.44 -14.62
C LYS A 6 15.74 -6.94 -14.29
N THR A 7 16.87 -6.24 -14.29
CA THR A 7 16.93 -4.78 -14.15
C THR A 7 16.37 -4.08 -15.38
N ASP A 8 16.14 -2.78 -15.27
CA ASP A 8 15.82 -1.88 -16.39
C ASP A 8 16.89 -1.88 -17.49
N LEU A 9 18.16 -2.09 -17.13
CA LEU A 9 19.28 -2.26 -18.08
C LEU A 9 19.46 -3.69 -18.61
N GLY A 10 18.58 -4.62 -18.24
CA GLY A 10 18.58 -5.98 -18.78
C GLY A 10 19.46 -7.00 -18.03
N THR A 11 20.11 -6.59 -16.93
CA THR A 11 20.92 -7.47 -16.08
C THR A 11 20.02 -8.42 -15.30
N ASP A 12 20.25 -9.73 -15.39
CA ASP A 12 19.52 -10.73 -14.61
C ASP A 12 20.15 -10.86 -13.21
N ILE A 13 19.33 -10.69 -12.16
CA ILE A 13 19.78 -10.67 -10.76
C ILE A 13 19.01 -11.71 -9.97
N GLY A 14 19.74 -12.55 -9.23
CA GLY A 14 19.20 -13.36 -8.14
C GLY A 14 19.50 -12.70 -6.79
N ILE A 15 18.49 -12.57 -5.95
CA ILE A 15 18.61 -12.03 -4.59
C ILE A 15 18.22 -13.14 -3.62
N ASN A 16 19.13 -13.48 -2.71
CA ASN A 16 18.84 -14.36 -1.58
C ASN A 16 18.86 -13.53 -0.30
N LEU A 17 17.71 -13.42 0.36
CA LEU A 17 17.54 -12.66 1.59
C LEU A 17 17.44 -13.61 2.78
N ASP A 18 18.16 -13.28 3.84
CA ASP A 18 18.01 -13.96 5.14
C ASP A 18 16.58 -13.81 5.67
N SER A 19 16.20 -14.71 6.56
CA SER A 19 14.88 -14.69 7.19
C SER A 19 14.65 -13.36 7.93
N GLY A 20 13.48 -12.76 7.73
CA GLY A 20 13.11 -11.48 8.34
C GLY A 20 13.58 -10.22 7.59
N ILE A 21 14.42 -10.35 6.56
CA ILE A 21 14.80 -9.21 5.72
C ILE A 21 13.75 -8.99 4.63
N LYS A 22 13.13 -7.81 4.63
CA LYS A 22 12.21 -7.34 3.58
C LYS A 22 12.89 -6.21 2.81
N LEU A 23 12.93 -6.32 1.48
CA LEU A 23 13.39 -5.24 0.61
C LEU A 23 12.36 -4.12 0.61
N GLN A 24 12.85 -2.89 0.69
CA GLN A 24 12.04 -1.68 0.64
C GLN A 24 12.40 -0.86 -0.59
N HIS A 25 11.45 -0.04 -1.04
CA HIS A 25 11.73 0.95 -2.08
C HIS A 25 12.85 1.88 -1.63
N GLY A 26 13.82 2.11 -2.51
CA GLY A 26 15.02 2.91 -2.24
C GLY A 26 16.21 2.11 -1.69
N ASP A 27 16.05 0.84 -1.34
CA ASP A 27 17.18 0.00 -0.92
C ASP A 27 18.23 -0.09 -2.04
N ILE A 28 19.51 -0.02 -1.67
CA ILE A 28 20.63 -0.17 -2.59
C ILE A 28 21.26 -1.55 -2.36
N ILE A 29 21.27 -2.37 -3.40
CA ILE A 29 21.90 -3.70 -3.41
C ILE A 29 23.07 -3.73 -4.41
N GLY A 30 24.03 -4.63 -4.19
CA GLY A 30 25.19 -4.80 -5.05
C GLY A 30 26.51 -4.57 -4.31
N ASN A 31 27.55 -4.17 -5.04
CA ASN A 31 28.90 -3.98 -4.52
C ASN A 31 29.40 -2.55 -4.77
N SER A 32 30.68 -2.28 -4.52
CA SER A 32 31.27 -0.95 -4.72
C SER A 32 31.25 -0.46 -6.17
N GLU A 33 31.23 -1.38 -7.13
CA GLU A 33 31.30 -1.09 -8.57
C GLU A 33 29.92 -1.03 -9.22
N THR A 34 28.99 -1.88 -8.77
CA THR A 34 27.63 -2.00 -9.30
C THR A 34 26.64 -1.79 -8.18
N LYS A 35 25.84 -0.72 -8.31
CA LYS A 35 24.73 -0.41 -7.42
C LYS A 35 23.42 -0.59 -8.16
N ILE A 36 22.51 -1.35 -7.58
CA ILE A 36 21.16 -1.57 -8.07
C ILE A 36 20.22 -0.97 -7.03
N ILE A 37 19.26 -0.17 -7.46
CA ILE A 37 18.25 0.44 -6.60
C ILE A 37 16.98 -0.41 -6.69
N VAL A 38 16.39 -0.72 -5.55
CA VAL A 38 15.11 -1.41 -5.47
C VAL A 38 13.99 -0.40 -5.63
N GLU A 39 13.25 -0.52 -6.74
CA GLU A 39 12.12 0.33 -7.06
C GLU A 39 10.82 -0.47 -6.95
N GLN A 40 9.89 -0.02 -6.11
CA GLN A 40 8.53 -0.56 -6.08
C GLN A 40 7.71 0.15 -7.17
N ILE A 41 6.97 -0.62 -7.95
CA ILE A 41 6.10 -0.06 -8.99
C ILE A 41 4.93 0.62 -8.29
N PRO A 42 4.63 1.90 -8.60
CA PRO A 42 3.42 2.56 -8.13
C PRO A 42 2.17 1.74 -8.48
N GLU A 43 1.23 1.69 -7.56
CA GLU A 43 -0.07 1.06 -7.76
C GLU A 43 -1.19 2.06 -7.50
N LYS A 44 -2.39 1.74 -8.00
CA LYS A 44 -3.57 2.54 -7.72
C LYS A 44 -4.02 2.31 -6.29
N VAL A 45 -4.21 3.40 -5.57
CA VAL A 45 -4.72 3.39 -4.20
C VAL A 45 -5.93 4.29 -4.09
N ILE A 46 -6.86 3.92 -3.22
CA ILE A 46 -7.86 4.87 -2.73
C ILE A 46 -7.27 5.56 -1.50
N SER A 47 -7.26 6.89 -1.53
CA SER A 47 -6.96 7.73 -0.38
C SER A 47 -8.25 8.26 0.25
N ILE A 48 -8.31 8.17 1.58
CA ILE A 48 -9.48 8.60 2.36
C ILE A 48 -9.05 9.60 3.41
N LYS A 49 -9.63 10.79 3.38
CA LYS A 49 -9.48 11.81 4.44
C LYS A 49 -10.80 12.05 5.15
N LEU A 50 -10.77 12.11 6.48
CA LEU A 50 -11.95 12.54 7.26
C LEU A 50 -12.07 14.07 7.20
N LYS A 51 -13.27 14.59 6.90
CA LYS A 51 -13.53 16.04 6.84
C LYS A 51 -13.55 16.70 8.22
N LYS A 52 -13.75 15.90 9.27
CA LYS A 52 -13.76 16.34 10.67
C LYS A 52 -13.05 15.30 11.53
N ASN A 53 -12.34 15.77 12.56
CA ASN A 53 -11.74 14.87 13.53
C ASN A 53 -12.85 14.22 14.38
N SER A 54 -13.12 12.94 14.13
CA SER A 54 -14.15 12.18 14.84
C SER A 54 -13.68 10.75 15.04
N GLN A 55 -13.49 10.37 16.30
CA GLN A 55 -13.10 9.01 16.67
C GLN A 55 -14.13 7.97 16.19
N ASN A 56 -15.43 8.26 16.29
CA ASN A 56 -16.48 7.35 15.86
C ASN A 56 -16.42 7.08 14.35
N LEU A 57 -16.18 8.12 13.54
CA LEU A 57 -16.01 7.95 12.10
C LEU A 57 -14.74 7.18 11.75
N ALA A 58 -13.64 7.46 12.43
CA ALA A 58 -12.38 6.75 12.21
C ALA A 58 -12.53 5.24 12.52
N ILE A 59 -13.21 4.89 13.62
CA ILE A 59 -13.48 3.49 14.00
C ILE A 59 -14.36 2.82 12.95
N LEU A 60 -15.45 3.46 12.52
CA LEU A 60 -16.37 2.89 11.53
C LEU A 60 -15.67 2.69 10.17
N LEU A 61 -14.88 3.68 9.73
CA LEU A 61 -14.09 3.58 8.51
C LEU A 61 -13.10 2.42 8.58
N GLY A 62 -12.33 2.33 9.68
CA GLY A 62 -11.40 1.23 9.92
C GLY A 62 -12.08 -0.14 9.94
N HIS A 63 -13.27 -0.25 10.53
CA HIS A 63 -14.06 -1.48 10.54
C HIS A 63 -14.49 -1.91 9.14
N ILE A 64 -15.02 -0.98 8.33
CA ILE A 64 -15.48 -1.26 6.97
C ILE A 64 -14.32 -1.72 6.08
N ILE A 65 -13.15 -1.05 6.15
CA ILE A 65 -11.96 -1.42 5.36
C ILE A 65 -11.39 -2.76 5.87
N GLY A 66 -11.29 -2.93 7.19
CA GLY A 66 -10.77 -4.15 7.83
C GLY A 66 -11.57 -5.40 7.45
N ASN A 67 -12.91 -5.31 7.37
CA ASN A 67 -13.78 -6.41 6.93
C ASN A 67 -13.51 -6.88 5.50
N ARG A 68 -12.80 -6.10 4.69
CA ARG A 68 -12.39 -6.47 3.33
C ARG A 68 -11.02 -7.12 3.27
N HIS A 69 -10.34 -7.30 4.40
CA HIS A 69 -8.97 -7.79 4.47
C HIS A 69 -8.02 -7.01 3.54
N ARG A 70 -8.30 -5.72 3.32
CA ARG A 70 -7.43 -4.85 2.54
C ARG A 70 -6.32 -4.35 3.47
N PRO A 71 -5.03 -4.44 3.07
CA PRO A 71 -3.98 -3.79 3.82
C PRO A 71 -4.22 -2.28 3.80
N ILE A 72 -3.85 -1.60 4.89
CA ILE A 72 -3.98 -0.15 5.00
C ILE A 72 -2.63 0.50 5.23
N GLY A 73 -2.44 1.69 4.67
CA GLY A 73 -1.33 2.59 4.96
C GLY A 73 -1.86 3.93 5.48
N PHE A 74 -0.95 4.73 6.03
CA PHE A 74 -1.27 6.07 6.54
C PHE A 74 -0.28 7.08 5.96
N GLU A 75 -0.80 8.20 5.47
CA GLU A 75 0.01 9.31 4.96
C GLU A 75 -0.77 10.62 5.09
N ASP A 76 -0.17 11.68 5.64
CA ASP A 76 -0.76 13.02 5.69
C ASP A 76 -2.23 13.07 6.16
N GLU A 77 -2.52 12.34 7.26
CA GLU A 77 -3.87 12.16 7.83
C GLU A 77 -4.87 11.41 6.96
N LYS A 78 -4.40 10.82 5.84
CA LYS A 78 -5.18 9.95 4.98
C LYS A 78 -4.94 8.49 5.32
N ILE A 79 -5.98 7.69 5.12
CA ILE A 79 -5.90 6.24 5.07
C ILE A 79 -5.81 5.84 3.61
N LEU A 80 -4.89 4.93 3.29
CA LEU A 80 -4.63 4.45 1.94
C LEU A 80 -4.88 2.95 1.88
N PHE A 81 -5.42 2.45 0.78
CA PHE A 81 -5.40 1.02 0.47
C PHE A 81 -5.40 0.78 -1.04
N PRO A 82 -4.79 -0.32 -1.52
CA PRO A 82 -4.65 -0.58 -2.95
C PRO A 82 -5.96 -1.06 -3.59
N ILE A 83 -6.13 -0.73 -4.86
CA ILE A 83 -7.23 -1.18 -5.73
C ILE A 83 -6.69 -1.74 -7.05
N GLN A 84 -7.41 -2.68 -7.65
CA GLN A 84 -7.03 -3.30 -8.92
C GLN A 84 -7.59 -2.55 -10.13
N ALA A 85 -8.71 -1.85 -9.96
CA ALA A 85 -9.36 -1.10 -11.03
C ALA A 85 -10.16 0.09 -10.47
N ASP A 86 -10.33 1.14 -11.28
CA ASP A 86 -11.06 2.35 -10.90
C ASP A 86 -12.53 2.08 -10.56
N SER A 87 -13.11 1.02 -11.13
CA SER A 87 -14.47 0.56 -10.82
C SER A 87 -14.64 0.12 -9.36
N GLU A 88 -13.56 -0.19 -8.63
CA GLU A 88 -13.64 -0.46 -7.20
C GLU A 88 -14.06 0.77 -6.40
N LEU A 89 -13.81 1.99 -6.91
CA LEU A 89 -14.23 3.22 -6.25
C LEU A 89 -15.75 3.23 -6.01
N GLU A 90 -16.55 2.87 -7.01
CA GLU A 90 -18.01 2.80 -6.88
C GLU A 90 -18.46 1.79 -5.82
N VAL A 91 -17.72 0.69 -5.67
CA VAL A 91 -17.98 -0.31 -4.64
C VAL A 91 -17.73 0.28 -3.26
N PHE A 92 -16.60 0.97 -3.09
CA PHE A 92 -16.25 1.62 -1.82
C PHE A 92 -17.18 2.79 -1.48
N GLU A 93 -17.58 3.60 -2.44
CA GLU A 93 -18.60 4.65 -2.23
C GLU A 93 -19.91 4.09 -1.70
N ARG A 94 -20.38 2.96 -2.26
CA ARG A 94 -21.58 2.27 -1.77
C ARG A 94 -21.39 1.69 -0.37
N LEU A 95 -20.20 1.19 -0.05
CA LEU A 95 -19.88 0.68 1.28
C LEU A 95 -19.82 1.79 2.32
N PHE A 96 -19.31 2.96 1.93
CA PHE A 96 -19.21 4.13 2.79
C PHE A 96 -20.46 5.00 2.78
N LYS A 97 -21.58 4.56 2.18
CA LYS A 97 -22.81 5.37 2.03
C LYS A 97 -23.27 6.11 3.30
N GLU A 98 -23.03 5.53 4.48
CA GLU A 98 -23.44 6.10 5.77
C GLU A 98 -22.52 7.24 6.22
N ILE A 99 -21.28 7.26 5.76
CA ILE A 99 -20.25 8.26 6.12
C ILE A 99 -19.72 9.04 4.92
N ILE A 100 -20.25 8.82 3.71
CA ILE A 100 -19.73 9.38 2.45
C ILE A 100 -19.69 10.92 2.48
N GLY A 101 -20.65 11.55 3.17
CA GLY A 101 -20.68 12.99 3.37
C GLY A 101 -19.55 13.53 4.25
N ASP A 102 -19.02 12.69 5.15
CA ASP A 102 -18.01 13.03 6.15
C ASP A 102 -16.57 12.65 5.72
N ILE A 103 -16.40 12.03 4.56
CA ILE A 103 -15.10 11.62 4.02
C ILE A 103 -14.83 12.23 2.64
N GLU A 104 -13.57 12.31 2.26
CA GLU A 104 -13.09 12.62 0.91
C GLU A 104 -12.38 11.38 0.38
N LEU A 105 -12.75 10.94 -0.83
CA LEU A 105 -12.20 9.77 -1.52
C LEU A 105 -11.50 10.23 -2.80
N ASN A 106 -10.26 9.81 -3.01
CA ASN A 106 -9.55 10.03 -4.26
C ASN A 106 -8.83 8.77 -4.70
N ILE A 107 -8.69 8.57 -6.01
CA ILE A 107 -7.73 7.59 -6.55
C ILE A 107 -6.41 8.31 -6.77
N GLU A 108 -5.33 7.70 -6.28
CA GLU A 108 -3.96 8.16 -6.47
C GLU A 108 -3.13 6.99 -7.04
N GLU A 109 -2.10 7.29 -7.83
CA GLU A 109 -1.13 6.30 -8.29
C GLU A 109 0.20 6.56 -7.58
N LYS A 110 0.59 5.62 -6.71
CA LYS A 110 1.77 5.80 -5.85
C LYS A 110 2.32 4.48 -5.32
N ILE A 111 3.54 4.52 -4.79
CA ILE A 111 4.10 3.41 -4.03
C ILE A 111 3.27 3.24 -2.75
N PHE A 112 2.62 2.09 -2.60
CA PHE A 112 1.86 1.75 -1.42
C PHE A 112 2.74 1.03 -0.40
N LEU A 113 2.83 1.61 0.80
CA LEU A 113 3.52 1.03 1.93
C LEU A 113 2.47 0.64 2.99
N PRO A 114 2.22 -0.67 3.20
CA PRO A 114 1.28 -1.10 4.23
C PRO A 114 1.81 -0.77 5.62
N HIS A 115 0.90 -0.45 6.55
CA HIS A 115 1.26 -0.34 7.96
C HIS A 115 1.72 -1.70 8.49
N THR A 116 2.75 -1.71 9.34
CA THR A 116 3.47 -2.93 9.79
C THR A 116 2.58 -3.99 10.46
N SER A 117 1.41 -3.62 10.99
CA SER A 117 0.43 -4.56 11.56
C SER A 117 -0.49 -5.22 10.53
N ALA A 118 -0.52 -4.73 9.28
CA ALA A 118 -1.29 -5.34 8.18
C ALA A 118 -0.53 -6.51 7.52
N ASP A 119 0.73 -6.70 7.88
CA ASP A 119 1.65 -7.71 7.33
C ASP A 119 1.66 -9.03 8.16
N VAL A 120 0.71 -9.20 9.09
CA VAL A 120 0.71 -10.26 10.13
C VAL A 120 0.08 -11.58 9.64
N HIS A 121 -0.21 -11.74 8.35
CA HIS A 121 -0.66 -13.03 7.79
C HIS A 121 0.37 -13.60 6.80
N GLU A 122 1.55 -13.95 7.31
CA GLU A 122 2.34 -15.06 6.77
C GLU A 122 1.98 -16.31 7.59
N HIS A 123 1.02 -17.11 7.08
CA HIS A 123 0.89 -18.51 7.46
C HIS A 123 1.83 -19.37 6.59
#